data_AF-A0A956UBA9-F1
#
_entry.id   AF-A0A956UBA9-F1
#
_cell.length_a   1.000
_cell.length_b   1.000
_cell.length_c   1.000
_cell.angle_alpha   90.00
_cell.angle_beta   90.00
_cell.angle_gamma   90.00
#
_symmetry.space_group_name_H-M   'P 1'
#
loop_
_entity.id
_entity.type
_entity.pdbx_description
1 polymer ?
#
loop_
_entity_poly.entity_id
_entity_poly.type
_entity_poly.pdbx_seq_one_letter_code
_entity_poly.pdbx_strand_id
1 'polypeptide(L)'
;VDFATLTGAVVSIGGDVAAACFGNNDRFTSRVKNIAECHGEPMIHIPMSPELKELNDSDIADIKNTGGRLAGSTTAAWFLRAFAGEETPWVHVDIAGTAYRDRSIGICPKGASGYGVRTAVALAAEYAQDRSLAK
;
A
#
# COMPACT_ATOMS: atom_id res chain seq x y z
N VAL A 1 -7.82 2.59 4.16
CA VAL A 1 -6.97 1.78 3.26
C VAL A 1 -7.20 2.28 1.86
N ASP A 2 -6.13 2.55 1.11
CA ASP A 2 -6.22 2.91 -0.31
C ASP A 2 -5.33 1.97 -1.15
N PHE A 3 -5.70 1.84 -2.42
CA PHE A 3 -5.01 1.02 -3.40
C PHE A 3 -4.73 1.87 -4.63
N ALA A 4 -3.48 1.90 -5.09
CA ALA A 4 -3.13 2.62 -6.30
C ALA A 4 -1.98 1.94 -7.05
N THR A 5 -2.00 2.02 -8.37
CA THR A 5 -0.85 1.72 -9.22
C THR A 5 0.09 2.93 -9.22
N LEU A 6 0.69 3.24 -8.07
CA LEU A 6 1.22 4.58 -7.80
C LEU A 6 2.64 4.78 -8.30
N THR A 7 3.54 3.83 -8.00
CA THR A 7 4.97 4.04 -8.25
C THR A 7 5.58 2.91 -9.09
N GLY A 8 6.40 3.28 -10.07
CA GLY A 8 7.26 2.30 -10.75
C GLY A 8 8.33 1.71 -9.82
N ALA A 9 8.70 2.42 -8.75
CA ALA A 9 9.69 1.98 -7.77
C ALA A 9 9.25 0.71 -7.01
N VAL A 10 7.94 0.49 -6.83
CA VAL A 10 7.43 -0.67 -6.09
C VAL A 10 7.73 -1.99 -6.82
N VAL A 11 7.90 -1.94 -8.14
CA VAL A 11 8.20 -3.12 -8.96
C VAL A 11 9.54 -3.73 -8.57
N SER A 12 10.51 -2.93 -8.12
CA SER A 12 11.80 -3.43 -7.63
C SER A 12 11.72 -4.13 -6.27
N ILE A 13 10.59 -4.02 -5.56
CA ILE A 13 10.36 -4.63 -4.25
C ILE A 13 9.70 -6.01 -4.44
N GLY A 14 8.51 -6.03 -5.03
CA GLY A 14 7.67 -7.23 -5.12
C GLY A 14 7.51 -7.82 -6.52
N GLY A 15 8.11 -7.19 -7.55
CA GLY A 15 7.93 -7.57 -8.94
C GLY A 15 6.46 -7.62 -9.35
N ASP A 16 6.09 -8.66 -10.09
CA ASP A 16 4.70 -8.95 -10.49
C ASP A 16 3.96 -9.86 -9.48
N VAL A 17 4.60 -10.18 -8.36
CA VAL A 17 4.16 -11.21 -7.41
C VAL A 17 3.45 -10.60 -6.21
N ALA A 18 4.05 -9.60 -5.57
CA ALA A 18 3.57 -9.02 -4.32
C ALA A 18 3.41 -7.50 -4.41
N ALA A 19 2.35 -6.96 -3.80
CA ALA A 19 2.21 -5.52 -3.60
C ALA A 19 3.05 -5.08 -2.39
N ALA A 20 3.36 -3.79 -2.32
CA ALA A 20 3.92 -3.20 -1.10
C ALA A 20 2.84 -2.47 -0.31
N CYS A 21 2.89 -2.54 1.01
CA CYS A 21 2.05 -1.73 1.88
C CYS A 21 2.88 -0.87 2.83
N PHE A 22 2.29 0.26 3.19
CA PHE A 22 2.84 1.29 4.06
C PHE A 22 1.72 1.74 4.99
N GLY A 23 2.02 2.07 6.25
CA GLY A 23 0.97 2.57 7.14
C GLY A 23 1.51 3.35 8.33
N ASN A 24 0.60 4.06 8.99
CA ASN A 24 0.89 4.87 10.18
C ASN A 24 0.56 4.14 11.50
N ASN A 25 0.01 2.93 11.43
CA ASN A 25 -0.39 2.14 12.59
C ASN A 25 0.00 0.66 12.39
N ASP A 26 1.01 0.19 13.14
CA ASP A 26 1.58 -1.16 12.94
C ASP A 26 0.56 -2.29 13.10
N ARG A 27 -0.37 -2.15 14.05
CA ARG A 27 -1.43 -3.15 14.29
C ARG A 27 -2.36 -3.24 13.08
N PHE A 28 -2.80 -2.10 12.55
CA PHE A 28 -3.70 -2.05 11.41
C PHE A 28 -2.99 -2.48 10.12
N THR A 29 -1.75 -2.03 9.89
CA THR A 29 -0.93 -2.47 8.75
C THR A 29 -0.71 -3.99 8.76
N SER A 30 -0.37 -4.55 9.92
CA SER A 30 -0.22 -6.00 10.07
C SER A 30 -1.53 -6.74 9.81
N ARG A 31 -2.68 -6.17 10.25
CA ARG A 31 -3.99 -6.76 10.00
C ARG A 31 -4.31 -6.82 8.50
N VAL A 32 -4.14 -5.71 7.78
CA VAL A 32 -4.37 -5.62 6.34
C VAL A 32 -3.47 -6.61 5.59
N LYS A 33 -2.17 -6.64 5.92
CA LYS A 33 -1.22 -7.59 5.33
C LYS A 33 -1.65 -9.04 5.54
N ASN A 34 -2.00 -9.41 6.77
CA ASN A 34 -2.39 -10.79 7.10
C ASN A 34 -3.67 -11.20 6.36
N ILE A 35 -4.66 -10.31 6.27
CA ILE A 35 -5.89 -10.57 5.50
C ILE A 35 -5.56 -10.80 4.03
N ALA A 36 -4.68 -9.97 3.45
CA ALA A 36 -4.24 -10.14 2.06
C ALA A 36 -3.58 -11.51 1.82
N GLU A 37 -2.64 -11.89 2.69
CA GLU A 37 -1.94 -13.17 2.61
C GLU A 37 -2.91 -14.37 2.75
N CYS A 38 -3.86 -14.31 3.69
CA CYS A 38 -4.90 -15.34 3.85
C CYS A 38 -5.78 -15.51 2.60
N HIS A 39 -5.94 -14.46 1.79
CA HIS A 39 -6.74 -14.47 0.56
C HIS A 39 -5.89 -14.59 -0.71
N GLY A 40 -4.64 -15.04 -0.58
CA GLY A 40 -3.76 -15.29 -1.73
C GLY A 40 -3.37 -14.01 -2.48
N GLU A 41 -3.24 -12.90 -1.76
CA GLU A 41 -2.72 -11.63 -2.26
C GLU A 41 -1.42 -11.30 -1.50
N PRO A 42 -0.25 -11.79 -1.99
CA PRO A 42 1.03 -11.59 -1.30
C PRO A 42 1.33 -10.10 -1.14
N MET A 43 1.73 -9.68 0.07
CA MET A 43 1.91 -8.27 0.41
C MET A 43 3.14 -8.09 1.30
N ILE A 44 4.00 -7.13 0.96
CA ILE A 44 5.23 -6.82 1.68
C ILE A 44 5.04 -5.51 2.44
N HIS A 45 5.18 -5.52 3.78
CA HIS A 45 5.18 -4.29 4.56
C HIS A 45 6.54 -3.61 4.45
N ILE A 46 6.54 -2.34 4.04
CA ILE A 46 7.72 -1.49 3.95
C ILE A 46 7.67 -0.44 5.06
N PRO A 47 8.61 -0.45 6.00
CA PRO A 47 8.67 0.56 7.06
C PRO A 47 8.88 1.98 6.51
N MET A 48 8.18 2.95 7.09
CA MET A 48 8.30 4.36 6.73
C MET A 48 9.29 5.07 7.66
N SER A 49 10.58 5.05 7.30
CA SER A 49 11.62 5.78 8.04
C SER A 49 11.32 7.28 8.05
N PRO A 50 11.30 7.96 9.22
CA PRO A 50 11.03 9.40 9.33
C PRO A 50 11.98 10.29 8.52
N GLU A 51 13.24 9.89 8.38
CA GLU A 51 14.28 10.61 7.64
C GLU A 51 13.96 10.74 6.14
N LEU A 52 13.15 9.82 5.60
CA LEU A 52 12.73 9.88 4.21
C LEU A 52 11.61 10.90 3.97
N LYS A 53 10.97 11.42 5.03
CA LYS A 53 9.92 12.45 4.93
C LYS A 53 10.47 13.76 4.38
N GLU A 54 11.68 14.15 4.80
CA GLU A 54 12.34 15.41 4.39
C GLU A 54 12.55 15.49 2.87
N LEU A 55 12.59 14.34 2.18
CA LEU A 55 12.67 14.30 0.73
C LEU A 55 11.46 14.94 0.04
N ASN A 56 10.31 15.03 0.72
CA ASN A 56 9.09 15.68 0.24
C ASN A 56 8.99 17.18 0.59
N ASP A 57 10.01 17.78 1.21
CA ASP A 57 9.99 19.21 1.55
C ASP A 57 10.04 20.09 0.28
N SER A 58 9.35 21.24 0.32
CA SER A 58 9.29 22.19 -0.78
C SER A 58 9.65 23.60 -0.31
N ASP A 59 10.37 24.35 -1.16
CA ASP A 59 10.77 25.73 -0.85
C ASP A 59 9.62 26.75 -1.00
N ILE A 60 8.52 26.34 -1.66
CA ILE A 60 7.43 27.25 -2.08
C ILE A 60 6.02 26.75 -1.72
N ALA A 61 5.89 25.54 -1.18
CA ALA A 61 4.63 24.90 -0.85
C ALA A 61 4.79 24.05 0.43
N ASP A 62 3.68 23.58 0.99
CA ASP A 62 3.73 22.76 2.22
C ASP A 62 4.41 21.40 2.02
N ILE A 63 4.29 20.83 0.81
CA ILE A 63 4.87 19.54 0.44
C ILE A 63 4.99 19.44 -1.09
N LYS A 64 6.04 18.78 -1.61
CA LYS A 64 6.15 18.42 -3.03
C LYS A 64 5.79 16.95 -3.28
N ASN A 65 5.23 16.70 -4.47
CA ASN A 65 4.73 15.39 -4.88
C ASN A 65 5.82 14.38 -5.30
N THR A 66 7.09 14.77 -5.28
CA THR A 66 8.21 13.89 -5.63
C THR A 66 9.37 14.02 -4.64
N GLY A 67 9.82 12.88 -4.12
CA GLY A 67 11.02 12.78 -3.27
C GLY A 67 12.32 12.52 -4.06
N GLY A 68 12.27 12.60 -5.39
CA GLY A 68 13.38 12.24 -6.27
C GLY A 68 13.48 10.74 -6.56
N ARG A 69 14.69 10.28 -6.90
CA ARG A 69 14.93 8.91 -7.39
C ARG A 69 14.97 7.85 -6.29
N LEU A 70 15.43 8.21 -5.09
CA LEU A 70 15.66 7.27 -4.00
C LEU A 70 14.36 7.04 -3.23
N ALA A 71 14.08 5.77 -2.88
CA ALA A 71 12.93 5.39 -2.08
C ALA A 71 11.58 5.94 -2.61
N GLY A 72 11.37 5.89 -3.93
CA GLY A 72 10.19 6.46 -4.59
C GLY A 72 8.85 5.99 -4.01
N SER A 73 8.72 4.71 -3.67
CA SER A 73 7.49 4.19 -3.05
C SER A 73 7.29 4.71 -1.62
N THR A 74 8.34 4.80 -0.83
CA THR A 74 8.26 5.31 0.56
C THR A 74 8.00 6.81 0.60
N THR A 75 8.62 7.59 -0.28
CA THR A 75 8.36 9.05 -0.38
C THR A 75 6.97 9.36 -0.93
N ALA A 76 6.45 8.53 -1.85
CA ALA A 76 5.05 8.62 -2.26
C ALA A 76 4.09 8.27 -1.10
N ALA A 77 4.40 7.25 -0.29
CA ALA A 77 3.63 6.93 0.91
C ALA A 77 3.68 8.07 1.95
N TRP A 78 4.83 8.72 2.15
CA TRP A 78 4.94 9.90 3.01
C TRP A 78 4.07 11.07 2.52
N PHE A 79 4.05 11.30 1.20
CA PHE A 79 3.16 12.28 0.60
C PHE A 79 1.69 11.97 0.90
N LEU A 80 1.24 10.72 0.73
CA LEU A 80 -0.14 10.33 1.04
C LEU A 80 -0.46 10.44 2.53
N ARG A 81 0.47 10.05 3.40
CA ARG A 81 0.30 10.11 4.87
C ARG A 81 0.00 11.54 5.35
N ALA A 82 0.58 12.56 4.70
CA ALA A 82 0.31 13.96 5.03
C ALA A 82 -1.18 14.33 4.95
N PHE A 83 -1.97 13.62 4.13
CA PHE A 83 -3.41 13.84 3.97
C PHE A 83 -4.27 12.85 4.77
N ALA A 84 -3.73 11.69 5.15
CA ALA A 84 -4.41 10.73 6.00
C ALA A 84 -4.50 11.19 7.47
N GLY A 85 -3.55 12.02 7.91
CA GLY A 85 -3.44 12.49 9.29
C GLY A 85 -2.83 11.45 10.23
N GLU A 86 -2.65 11.85 11.50
CA GLU A 86 -2.04 10.98 12.53
C GLU A 86 -3.09 10.15 13.29
N GLU A 87 -4.30 10.67 13.47
CA GLU A 87 -5.35 10.05 14.30
C GLU A 87 -6.07 8.89 13.61
N THR A 88 -6.06 8.84 12.28
CA THR A 88 -6.79 7.82 11.51
C THR A 88 -5.83 6.69 11.11
N PRO A 89 -6.05 5.44 11.57
CA PRO A 89 -5.29 4.30 11.07
C PRO A 89 -5.41 4.17 9.55
N TRP A 90 -4.27 4.23 8.89
CA TRP A 90 -4.17 4.29 7.44
C TRP A 90 -3.13 3.30 6.93
N VAL A 91 -3.46 2.70 5.79
CA VAL A 91 -2.60 1.79 5.05
C VAL A 91 -2.76 2.13 3.57
N HIS A 92 -1.65 2.46 2.93
CA HIS A 92 -1.54 2.52 1.47
C HIS A 92 -1.01 1.21 0.94
N VAL A 93 -1.62 0.70 -0.13
CA VAL A 93 -1.17 -0.48 -0.85
C VAL A 93 -0.83 -0.08 -2.29
N ASP A 94 0.46 -0.09 -2.61
CA ASP A 94 0.94 0.16 -3.97
C ASP A 94 0.91 -1.15 -4.77
N ILE A 95 -0.02 -1.20 -5.72
CA ILE A 95 -0.32 -2.37 -6.54
C ILE A 95 0.24 -2.25 -7.96
N ALA A 96 1.12 -1.28 -8.24
CA ALA A 96 1.60 -1.06 -9.60
C ALA A 96 2.22 -2.30 -10.25
N GLY A 97 2.96 -3.11 -9.49
CA GLY A 97 3.53 -4.36 -9.97
C GLY A 97 2.51 -5.50 -10.13
N THR A 98 1.44 -5.54 -9.34
CA THR A 98 0.53 -6.68 -9.28
C THR A 98 -0.77 -6.49 -10.04
N ALA A 99 -1.20 -5.27 -10.32
CA ALA A 99 -2.48 -4.96 -10.96
C ALA A 99 -2.59 -5.49 -12.40
N TYR A 100 -1.48 -5.50 -13.14
CA TYR A 100 -1.39 -6.00 -14.51
C TYR A 100 -0.13 -6.84 -14.69
N ARG A 101 -0.27 -8.04 -15.26
CA ARG A 101 0.82 -9.03 -15.35
C ARG A 101 1.08 -9.45 -16.78
N ASP A 102 2.36 -9.65 -17.12
CA ASP A 102 2.78 -10.16 -18.44
C ASP A 102 2.75 -11.70 -18.55
N ARG A 103 2.49 -12.38 -17.43
CA ARG A 103 2.37 -13.84 -17.32
C ARG A 103 1.27 -14.24 -16.34
N SER A 104 0.79 -15.47 -16.46
CA SER A 104 -0.14 -16.06 -15.49
C SER A 104 0.58 -16.45 -14.20
N ILE A 105 -0.06 -16.20 -13.05
CA ILE A 105 0.44 -16.59 -11.73
C ILE A 105 -0.74 -17.07 -10.88
N GLY A 106 -0.70 -18.35 -10.48
CA GLY A 106 -1.78 -18.98 -9.72
C GLY A 106 -3.11 -18.93 -10.49
N ILE A 107 -4.14 -18.37 -9.85
CA ILE A 107 -5.48 -18.21 -10.44
C ILE A 107 -5.62 -16.99 -11.35
N CYS A 108 -4.60 -16.11 -11.39
CA CYS A 108 -4.64 -14.88 -12.19
C CYS A 108 -4.06 -15.13 -13.59
N PRO A 109 -4.84 -14.89 -14.67
CA PRO A 109 -4.32 -14.98 -16.03
C PRO A 109 -3.35 -13.83 -16.35
N LYS A 110 -2.66 -13.93 -17.49
CA LYS A 110 -1.97 -12.79 -18.10
C LYS A 110 -2.96 -11.62 -18.32
N GLY A 111 -2.53 -10.40 -18.01
CA GLY A 111 -3.33 -9.19 -18.09
C GLY A 111 -3.74 -8.66 -16.71
N ALA A 112 -4.93 -8.06 -16.63
CA ALA A 112 -5.45 -7.50 -15.37
C ALA A 112 -5.72 -8.61 -14.34
N SER A 113 -5.17 -8.46 -13.14
CA SER A 113 -5.22 -9.48 -12.10
C SER A 113 -6.38 -9.32 -11.11
N GLY A 114 -6.91 -8.10 -10.98
CA GLY A 114 -7.87 -7.74 -9.93
C GLY A 114 -7.28 -7.73 -8.52
N TYR A 115 -5.95 -7.65 -8.38
CA TYR A 115 -5.27 -7.61 -7.08
C TYR A 115 -5.82 -6.50 -6.19
N GLY A 116 -6.08 -6.82 -4.92
CA GLY A 116 -6.57 -5.92 -3.89
C GLY A 116 -8.08 -6.07 -3.65
N VAL A 117 -8.83 -6.61 -4.61
CA VAL A 117 -10.28 -6.79 -4.46
C VAL A 117 -10.60 -7.79 -3.36
N ARG A 118 -9.89 -8.93 -3.28
CA ARG A 118 -10.15 -9.93 -2.23
C ARG A 118 -9.80 -9.37 -0.86
N THR A 119 -8.66 -8.69 -0.73
CA THR A 119 -8.26 -8.01 0.50
C THR A 119 -9.31 -6.99 0.95
N ALA A 120 -9.76 -6.10 0.06
CA ALA A 120 -10.71 -5.05 0.39
C ALA A 120 -12.06 -5.63 0.85
N VAL A 121 -12.58 -6.64 0.14
CA VAL A 121 -13.84 -7.30 0.50
C VAL A 121 -13.72 -8.04 1.83
N ALA A 122 -12.63 -8.80 2.04
CA ALA A 122 -12.41 -9.54 3.26
C ALA A 122 -12.27 -8.61 4.48
N LEU A 123 -11.53 -7.51 4.34
CA LEU A 123 -11.39 -6.49 5.38
C LEU A 123 -12.75 -5.85 5.73
N ALA A 124 -13.53 -5.45 4.72
CA ALA A 124 -14.85 -4.87 4.96
C ALA A 124 -15.82 -5.87 5.61
N ALA A 125 -15.81 -7.14 5.18
CA ALA A 125 -16.65 -8.19 5.75
C ALA A 125 -16.29 -8.46 7.22
N GLU A 126 -15.01 -8.50 7.55
CA GLU A 126 -14.54 -8.67 8.92
C GLU A 126 -15.02 -7.55 9.84
N TYR A 127 -14.85 -6.28 9.44
CA TYR A 127 -15.29 -5.13 10.23
C TYR A 127 -16.82 -5.00 10.30
N ALA A 128 -17.56 -5.50 9.31
CA ALA A 128 -19.01 -5.56 9.36
C ALA A 128 -19.53 -6.60 10.37
N GLN A 129 -18.81 -7.70 10.54
CA GLN A 129 -19.14 -8.78 11.48
C GLN A 129 -18.72 -8.46 12.92
N ASP A 130 -17.57 -7.79 13.09
CA ASP A 130 -17.07 -7.38 14.40
C ASP A 130 -17.11 -5.86 14.58
N ARG A 131 -18.24 -5.37 15.08
CA ARG A 131 -18.45 -3.94 15.38
C ARG A 131 -17.53 -3.39 16.48
N SER A 132 -16.82 -4.25 17.22
CA SER A 132 -15.85 -3.77 18.21
C SER A 132 -14.58 -3.22 17.56
N LEU A 133 -14.31 -3.58 16.30
CA LEU A 133 -13.16 -3.12 15.52
C LEU A 133 -13.37 -1.76 14.85
N ALA A 134 -14.62 -1.28 14.75
CA ALA A 134 -14.97 -0.04 14.07
C ALA A 134 -14.79 1.23 14.93
N LYS A 135 -14.20 1.11 16.13
CA LYS A 135 -13.98 2.19 17.09
C LYS A 135 -12.50 2.52 17.23
#